data_AF-A0A9R0SCF0-F1
#
_entry.id   AF-A0A9R0SCF0-F1
#
_cell.length_a   1.000
_cell.length_b   1.000
_cell.length_c   1.000
_cell.angle_alpha   90.00
_cell.angle_beta   90.00
_cell.angle_gamma   90.00
#
_symmetry.space_group_name_H-M   'P 1'
#
loop_
_entity.id
_entity.type
_entity.pdbx_description
1 polymer ?
#
loop_
_entity_poly.entity_id
_entity_poly.type
_entity_poly.pdbx_seq_one_letter_code
_entity_poly.pdbx_strand_id
1 'polypeptide(L)'
;MAELLRENKRMLDKSIREIERERQGLQTQEKKLIAEIKKVAKQGQMGAVKVMAKDLIRTRHQITKFYALKSQLQGVSLRIQTLKSTQAMGEAMKGVTKAMSQMNRQMNLPALQKIMRDFEMQNEKMEMVSEVMGDAIDDALEGDEEEEETEELVSQVLDEIGIDINSELVKAPATAVAMPVAAGKAPVQAEAAGGMDGGIDDDLQARLDNLRKM
;
A
#
# COMPACT_ATOMS: atom_id res chain seq x y z
N MET A 1 -33.86 6.66 20.03
CA MET A 1 -33.07 5.68 19.24
C MET A 1 -33.09 5.99 17.75
N ALA A 2 -34.26 6.17 17.12
CA ALA A 2 -34.35 6.53 15.70
C ALA A 2 -33.66 7.87 15.35
N GLU A 3 -33.71 8.85 16.25
CA GLU A 3 -33.06 10.15 16.08
C GLU A 3 -31.52 10.05 16.19
N LEU A 4 -31.04 9.29 17.18
CA LEU A 4 -29.61 8.99 17.38
C LEU A 4 -29.00 8.23 16.19
N LEU A 5 -29.72 7.25 15.61
CA LEU A 5 -29.28 6.56 14.39
C LEU A 5 -29.20 7.49 13.17
N ARG A 6 -30.09 8.49 13.07
CA ARG A 6 -30.05 9.50 12.00
C ARG A 6 -28.88 10.47 12.17
N GLU A 7 -28.62 10.89 13.40
CA GLU A 7 -27.49 11.76 13.73
C GLU A 7 -26.16 11.07 13.46
N ASN A 8 -25.98 9.82 13.92
CA ASN A 8 -24.80 9.02 13.65
C ASN A 8 -24.57 8.83 12.14
N LYS A 9 -25.62 8.54 11.37
CA LYS A 9 -25.51 8.46 9.90
C LYS A 9 -25.01 9.77 9.29
N ARG A 10 -25.55 10.93 9.72
CA ARG A 10 -25.11 12.24 9.22
C ARG A 10 -23.65 12.53 9.57
N MET A 11 -23.21 12.16 10.77
CA MET A 11 -21.81 12.30 11.17
C MET A 11 -20.91 11.43 10.28
N LEU A 12 -21.27 10.16 10.06
CA LEU A 12 -20.52 9.28 9.15
C LEU A 12 -20.45 9.82 7.73
N ASP A 13 -21.57 10.29 7.17
CA ASP A 13 -21.60 10.87 5.82
C ASP A 13 -20.70 12.11 5.73
N LYS A 14 -20.59 12.89 6.80
CA LYS A 14 -19.67 14.03 6.88
C LYS A 14 -18.21 13.56 6.93
N SER A 15 -17.88 12.58 7.78
CA SER A 15 -16.54 12.01 7.89
C SER A 15 -16.08 11.36 6.58
N ILE A 16 -16.97 10.69 5.84
CA ILE A 16 -16.66 10.14 4.50
C ILE A 16 -16.21 11.26 3.54
N ARG A 17 -16.90 12.41 3.54
CA ARG A 17 -16.53 13.54 2.69
C ARG A 17 -15.23 14.21 3.12
N GLU A 18 -14.99 14.30 4.42
CA GLU A 18 -13.74 14.84 4.96
C GLU A 18 -12.56 13.95 4.54
N ILE A 19 -12.68 12.63 4.67
CA ILE A 19 -11.70 11.64 4.17
C ILE A 19 -11.48 11.78 2.66
N GLU A 20 -12.54 11.91 1.86
CA GLU A 20 -12.38 12.08 0.41
C GLU A 20 -11.61 13.35 0.06
N ARG A 21 -11.84 14.44 0.80
CA ARG A 21 -11.16 15.71 0.61
C ARG A 21 -9.68 15.62 1.01
N GLU A 22 -9.37 14.99 2.14
CA GLU A 22 -8.00 14.76 2.58
C GLU A 22 -7.24 13.88 1.58
N ARG A 23 -7.85 12.78 1.15
CA ARG A 23 -7.29 11.90 0.11
C ARG A 23 -6.97 12.65 -1.19
N GLN A 24 -7.87 13.51 -1.67
CA GLN A 24 -7.62 14.35 -2.85
C GLN A 24 -6.47 15.34 -2.62
N GLY A 25 -6.35 15.88 -1.39
CA GLY A 25 -5.22 16.68 -0.97
C GLY A 25 -3.90 15.93 -1.09
N LEU A 26 -3.83 14.72 -0.54
CA LEU A 26 -2.66 13.84 -0.63
C LEU A 26 -2.33 13.47 -2.08
N GLN A 27 -3.31 13.14 -2.92
CA GLN A 27 -3.07 12.88 -4.35
C GLN A 27 -2.47 14.09 -5.09
N THR A 28 -2.82 15.31 -4.67
CA THR A 28 -2.23 16.53 -5.22
C THR A 28 -0.81 16.73 -4.71
N GLN A 29 -0.54 16.42 -3.43
CA GLN A 29 0.80 16.45 -2.86
C GLN A 29 1.71 15.39 -3.50
N GLU A 30 1.22 14.17 -3.73
CA GLU A 30 1.92 13.10 -4.44
C GLU A 30 2.43 13.58 -5.80
N LYS A 31 1.55 14.19 -6.62
CA LYS A 31 1.93 14.76 -7.92
C LYS A 31 3.01 15.85 -7.81
N LYS A 32 2.95 16.68 -6.77
CA LYS A 32 3.97 17.71 -6.51
C LYS A 32 5.30 17.08 -6.10
N LEU A 33 5.29 16.10 -5.19
CA LEU A 33 6.48 15.36 -4.79
C LEU A 33 7.14 14.69 -5.99
N ILE A 34 6.37 14.02 -6.86
CA ILE A 34 6.92 13.39 -8.09
C ILE A 34 7.62 14.43 -8.97
N ALA A 35 7.01 15.60 -9.18
CA ALA A 35 7.62 16.66 -9.97
C ALA A 35 8.91 17.22 -9.34
N GLU A 36 8.92 17.35 -8.01
CA GLU A 36 10.07 17.83 -7.24
C GLU A 36 11.21 16.81 -7.22
N ILE A 37 10.90 15.52 -6.99
CA ILE A 37 11.84 14.39 -7.06
C ILE A 37 12.52 14.36 -8.43
N LYS A 38 11.76 14.51 -9.53
CA LYS A 38 12.32 14.60 -10.89
C LYS A 38 13.26 15.80 -11.07
N LYS A 39 12.95 16.93 -10.43
CA LYS A 39 13.79 18.15 -10.51
C LYS A 39 15.10 17.97 -9.73
N VAL A 40 15.02 17.46 -8.51
CA VAL A 40 16.19 17.22 -7.64
C VAL A 40 17.08 16.10 -8.20
N ALA A 41 16.49 15.09 -8.83
CA ALA A 41 17.23 14.05 -9.52
C ALA A 41 18.08 14.59 -10.68
N LYS A 42 17.52 15.48 -11.50
CA LYS A 42 18.29 16.17 -12.57
C LYS A 42 19.42 17.06 -12.04
N GLN A 43 19.40 17.42 -10.77
CA GLN A 43 20.47 18.19 -10.11
C GLN A 43 21.57 17.28 -9.54
N GLY A 44 21.45 15.95 -9.67
CA GLY A 44 22.41 14.98 -9.18
C GLY A 44 22.38 14.76 -7.66
N GLN A 45 21.39 15.32 -6.96
CA GLN A 45 21.31 15.23 -5.48
C GLN A 45 20.62 13.94 -5.02
N MET A 46 21.27 12.80 -5.25
CA MET A 46 20.68 11.48 -4.97
C MET A 46 20.31 11.25 -3.48
N GLY A 47 21.04 11.87 -2.55
CA GLY A 47 20.69 11.80 -1.12
C GLY A 47 19.33 12.42 -0.80
N ALA A 48 19.03 13.58 -1.40
CA ALA A 48 17.73 14.24 -1.26
C ALA A 48 16.63 13.46 -1.98
N VAL A 49 16.92 12.91 -3.17
CA VAL A 49 16.00 12.03 -3.92
C VAL A 49 15.58 10.81 -3.09
N LYS A 50 16.51 10.15 -2.41
CA LYS A 50 16.21 8.97 -1.57
C LYS A 50 15.26 9.31 -0.42
N VAL A 51 15.45 10.47 0.24
CA VAL A 51 14.56 10.95 1.31
C VAL A 51 13.17 11.26 0.76
N MET A 52 13.10 12.03 -0.32
CA MET A 52 11.82 12.42 -0.92
C MET A 52 11.06 11.21 -1.50
N ALA A 53 11.76 10.19 -1.98
CA ALA A 53 11.14 8.94 -2.43
C ALA A 53 10.49 8.16 -1.27
N LYS A 54 11.10 8.16 -0.07
CA LYS A 54 10.44 7.60 1.13
C LYS A 54 9.18 8.38 1.49
N ASP A 55 9.22 9.70 1.43
CA ASP A 55 8.03 10.53 1.67
C ASP A 55 6.92 10.27 0.64
N LEU A 56 7.29 10.00 -0.62
CA LEU A 56 6.35 9.61 -1.66
C LEU A 56 5.68 8.26 -1.37
N ILE A 57 6.44 7.25 -0.94
CA ILE A 57 5.91 5.94 -0.52
C ILE A 57 4.91 6.12 0.63
N ARG A 58 5.30 6.86 1.67
CA ARG A 58 4.41 7.17 2.81
C ARG A 58 3.11 7.85 2.37
N THR A 59 3.22 8.79 1.44
CA THR A 59 2.05 9.50 0.88
C THR A 59 1.13 8.53 0.13
N ARG A 60 1.69 7.64 -0.70
CA ARG A 60 0.92 6.60 -1.42
C ARG A 60 0.22 5.64 -0.46
N HIS A 61 0.95 5.19 0.56
CA HIS A 61 0.40 4.30 1.58
C HIS A 61 -0.74 4.98 2.37
N GLN A 62 -0.61 6.26 2.73
CA GLN A 62 -1.70 7.04 3.33
C GLN A 62 -2.92 7.15 2.40
N ILE A 63 -2.72 7.37 1.10
CA ILE A 63 -3.82 7.38 0.11
C ILE A 63 -4.56 6.04 0.10
N THR A 64 -3.82 4.91 0.09
CA THR A 64 -4.40 3.55 0.17
C THR A 64 -5.18 3.35 1.47
N LYS A 65 -4.61 3.73 2.61
CA LYS A 65 -5.30 3.71 3.91
C LYS A 65 -6.60 4.50 3.89
N PHE A 66 -6.63 5.69 3.27
CA PHE A 66 -7.87 6.47 3.13
C PHE A 66 -8.94 5.78 2.26
N TYR A 67 -8.55 4.98 1.25
CA TYR A 67 -9.51 4.14 0.51
C TYR A 67 -10.11 3.05 1.42
N ALA A 68 -9.28 2.37 2.20
CA ALA A 68 -9.73 1.35 3.15
C ALA A 68 -10.67 1.94 4.21
N LEU A 69 -10.27 3.06 4.85
CA LEU A 69 -11.09 3.79 5.82
C LEU A 69 -12.44 4.22 5.23
N LYS A 70 -12.46 4.74 4.00
CA LYS A 70 -13.71 5.09 3.32
C LYS A 70 -14.62 3.86 3.18
N SER A 71 -14.07 2.73 2.73
CA SER A 71 -14.82 1.48 2.56
C SER A 71 -15.41 1.00 3.89
N GLN A 72 -14.61 1.03 4.96
CA GLN A 72 -15.05 0.68 6.31
C GLN A 72 -16.20 1.58 6.79
N LEU A 73 -16.09 2.91 6.64
CA LEU A 73 -17.16 3.83 7.02
C LEU A 73 -18.44 3.64 6.19
N GLN A 74 -18.31 3.32 4.89
CA GLN A 74 -19.46 2.96 4.05
C GLN A 74 -20.14 1.67 4.55
N GLY A 75 -19.36 0.67 4.96
CA GLY A 75 -19.87 -0.55 5.60
C GLY A 75 -20.63 -0.26 6.90
N VAL A 76 -20.08 0.59 7.77
CA VAL A 76 -20.76 1.03 9.00
C VAL A 76 -22.05 1.80 8.69
N SER A 77 -22.04 2.69 7.70
CA SER A 77 -23.24 3.43 7.27
C SER A 77 -24.36 2.48 6.79
N LEU A 78 -23.99 1.41 6.06
CA LEU A 78 -24.92 0.36 5.65
C LEU A 78 -25.49 -0.41 6.86
N ARG A 79 -24.63 -0.79 7.83
CA ARG A 79 -25.07 -1.45 9.08
C ARG A 79 -26.06 -0.57 9.85
N ILE A 80 -25.80 0.73 9.97
CA ILE A 80 -26.73 1.69 10.60
C ILE A 80 -28.07 1.75 9.84
N GLN A 81 -28.04 1.72 8.51
CA GLN A 81 -29.25 1.67 7.70
C GLN A 81 -30.07 0.39 7.96
N THR A 82 -29.40 -0.76 8.06
CA THR A 82 -30.03 -2.02 8.45
C THR A 82 -30.65 -1.92 9.84
N LEU A 83 -29.91 -1.43 10.84
CA LEU A 83 -30.42 -1.23 12.20
C LEU A 83 -31.66 -0.33 12.24
N LYS A 84 -31.68 0.74 11.45
CA LYS A 84 -32.86 1.62 11.32
C LYS A 84 -34.07 0.87 10.75
N SER A 85 -33.86 0.02 9.75
CA SER A 85 -34.92 -0.81 9.16
C SER A 85 -35.44 -1.84 10.16
N THR A 86 -34.54 -2.53 10.86
CA THR A 86 -34.90 -3.50 11.91
C THR A 86 -35.66 -2.82 13.05
N GLN A 87 -35.26 -1.61 13.47
CA GLN A 87 -35.98 -0.85 14.49
C GLN A 87 -37.41 -0.51 14.02
N ALA A 88 -37.58 -0.02 12.80
CA ALA A 88 -38.90 0.31 12.24
C ALA A 88 -39.79 -0.95 12.12
N MET A 89 -39.19 -2.09 11.74
CA MET A 89 -39.87 -3.38 11.70
C MET A 89 -40.30 -3.83 13.10
N GLY A 90 -39.43 -3.69 14.11
CA GLY A 90 -39.75 -3.96 15.51
C GLY A 90 -40.87 -3.07 16.06
N GLU A 91 -40.87 -1.78 15.73
CA GLU A 91 -41.95 -0.85 16.10
C GLU A 91 -43.29 -1.23 15.43
N ALA A 92 -43.26 -1.58 14.14
CA ALA A 92 -44.44 -2.07 13.42
C ALA A 92 -44.95 -3.39 14.00
N MET A 93 -44.04 -4.34 14.25
CA MET A 93 -44.36 -5.62 14.90
C MET A 93 -44.93 -5.39 16.29
N LYS A 94 -44.42 -4.46 17.09
CA LYS A 94 -45.02 -4.11 18.40
C LYS A 94 -46.46 -3.63 18.26
N GLY A 95 -46.77 -2.84 17.24
CA GLY A 95 -48.14 -2.42 16.91
C GLY A 95 -49.03 -3.60 16.51
N VAL A 96 -48.53 -4.47 15.62
CA VAL A 96 -49.22 -5.69 15.17
C VAL A 96 -49.42 -6.67 16.32
N THR A 97 -48.42 -6.91 17.17
CA THR A 97 -48.51 -7.75 18.37
C THR A 97 -49.48 -7.18 19.38
N LYS A 98 -49.58 -5.85 19.52
CA LYS A 98 -50.57 -5.22 20.40
C LYS A 98 -52.00 -5.42 19.87
N ALA A 99 -52.21 -5.26 18.57
CA ALA A 99 -53.50 -5.55 17.92
C ALA A 99 -53.84 -7.05 17.96
N MET A 100 -52.87 -7.91 17.67
CA MET A 100 -52.95 -9.37 17.80
C MET A 100 -53.18 -9.79 19.24
N SER A 101 -52.59 -9.14 20.25
CA SER A 101 -52.83 -9.43 21.67
C SER A 101 -54.25 -9.06 22.08
N GLN A 102 -54.76 -7.91 21.60
CA GLN A 102 -56.16 -7.53 21.80
C GLN A 102 -57.12 -8.49 21.11
N MET A 103 -56.77 -9.00 19.93
CA MET A 103 -57.54 -10.00 19.17
C MET A 103 -57.42 -11.42 19.76
N ASN A 104 -56.24 -11.81 20.24
CA ASN A 104 -55.93 -13.10 20.87
C ASN A 104 -56.55 -13.23 22.26
N ARG A 105 -56.75 -12.12 22.97
CA ARG A 105 -57.59 -12.09 24.18
C ARG A 105 -59.04 -12.55 23.89
N GLN A 106 -59.43 -12.56 22.62
CA GLN A 106 -60.68 -13.14 22.11
C GLN A 106 -60.47 -14.46 21.32
N MET A 107 -59.23 -14.90 21.02
CA MET A 107 -58.92 -16.15 20.29
C MET A 107 -57.45 -16.66 20.46
N ASN A 108 -57.26 -17.69 21.31
CA ASN A 108 -56.16 -18.70 21.36
C ASN A 108 -54.67 -18.30 21.54
N LEU A 109 -54.20 -18.38 22.80
CA LEU A 109 -52.81 -18.23 23.30
C LEU A 109 -51.66 -19.03 22.62
N PRO A 110 -51.85 -20.27 22.08
CA PRO A 110 -50.74 -21.09 21.59
C PRO A 110 -49.98 -20.56 20.37
N ALA A 111 -50.63 -19.78 19.49
CA ALA A 111 -50.02 -19.29 18.26
C ALA A 111 -48.96 -18.19 18.51
N LEU A 112 -49.11 -17.41 19.58
CA LEU A 112 -48.19 -16.33 19.94
C LEU A 112 -46.82 -16.86 20.38
N GLN A 113 -46.79 -17.97 21.13
CA GLN A 113 -45.55 -18.62 21.56
C GLN A 113 -44.74 -19.17 20.37
N LYS A 114 -45.42 -19.58 19.29
CA LYS A 114 -44.76 -20.05 18.08
C LYS A 114 -44.12 -18.88 17.31
N ILE A 115 -44.83 -17.76 17.18
CA ILE A 115 -44.31 -16.55 16.50
C ILE A 115 -43.09 -15.97 17.22
N MET A 116 -43.06 -15.96 18.56
CA MET A 116 -41.88 -15.50 19.29
C MET A 116 -40.67 -16.43 19.10
N ARG A 117 -40.88 -17.75 19.12
CA ARG A 117 -39.81 -18.72 18.86
C ARG A 117 -39.28 -18.63 17.42
N ASP A 118 -40.18 -18.47 16.45
CA ASP A 118 -39.79 -18.33 15.04
C ASP A 118 -39.03 -17.00 14.81
N PHE A 119 -39.38 -15.93 15.55
CA PHE A 119 -38.66 -14.65 15.52
C PHE A 119 -37.27 -14.75 16.17
N GLU A 120 -37.14 -15.37 17.34
CA GLU A 120 -35.84 -15.60 17.99
C GLU A 120 -34.91 -16.40 17.07
N MET A 121 -35.41 -17.46 16.44
CA MET A 121 -34.64 -18.30 15.53
C MET A 121 -34.23 -17.56 14.24
N GLN A 122 -35.10 -16.70 13.70
CA GLN A 122 -34.74 -15.86 12.55
C GLN A 122 -33.74 -14.76 12.91
N ASN A 123 -33.81 -14.22 14.13
CA ASN A 123 -32.89 -13.19 14.60
C ASN A 123 -31.50 -13.77 14.88
N GLU A 124 -31.41 -14.95 15.50
CA GLU A 124 -30.16 -15.73 15.64
C GLU A 124 -29.53 -16.04 14.28
N LYS A 125 -30.36 -16.43 13.30
CA LYS A 125 -29.87 -16.70 11.94
C LYS A 125 -29.32 -15.44 11.27
N MET A 126 -29.89 -14.27 11.56
CA MET A 126 -29.38 -13.00 11.04
C MET A 126 -28.09 -12.58 11.73
N GLU A 127 -27.96 -12.84 13.04
CA GLU A 127 -26.75 -12.58 13.82
C GLU A 127 -25.59 -13.46 13.35
N MET A 128 -25.83 -14.76 13.14
CA MET A 128 -24.85 -15.70 12.55
C MET A 128 -24.38 -15.26 11.15
N VAL A 129 -25.29 -14.75 10.30
CA VAL A 129 -24.91 -14.22 8.97
C VAL A 129 -24.07 -12.94 9.10
N SER A 130 -24.32 -12.14 10.14
CA SER A 130 -23.53 -10.94 10.41
C SER A 130 -22.16 -11.24 10.99
N GLU A 131 -22.02 -12.32 11.77
CA GLU A 131 -20.75 -12.82 12.34
C GLU A 131 -19.86 -13.45 11.26
N VAL A 132 -20.41 -14.32 10.40
CA VAL A 132 -19.70 -14.89 9.25
C VAL A 132 -19.25 -13.81 8.26
N MET A 133 -20.01 -12.74 8.12
CA MET A 133 -19.62 -11.57 7.32
C MET A 133 -18.64 -10.64 8.04
N GLY A 134 -18.52 -10.72 9.37
CA GLY A 134 -17.48 -10.07 10.16
C GLY A 134 -16.13 -10.78 9.98
N ASP A 135 -16.11 -12.10 10.16
CA ASP A 135 -14.91 -12.93 10.02
C ASP A 135 -14.34 -12.87 8.59
N ALA A 136 -15.20 -12.86 7.56
CA ALA A 136 -14.73 -12.71 6.17
C ALA A 136 -14.18 -11.31 5.84
N ILE A 137 -14.50 -10.30 6.65
CA ILE A 137 -13.95 -8.94 6.53
C ILE A 137 -12.65 -8.83 7.32
N ASP A 138 -12.56 -9.46 8.50
CA ASP A 138 -11.34 -9.50 9.31
C ASP A 138 -10.23 -10.35 8.66
N ASP A 139 -10.55 -11.49 8.03
CA ASP A 139 -9.59 -12.30 7.23
C ASP A 139 -9.09 -11.54 5.99
N ALA A 140 -9.86 -10.59 5.47
CA ALA A 140 -9.44 -9.72 4.37
C ALA A 140 -8.62 -8.50 4.84
N LEU A 141 -8.59 -8.25 6.15
CA LEU A 141 -7.90 -7.12 6.79
C LEU A 141 -6.56 -7.54 7.45
N GLU A 142 -6.37 -8.81 7.75
CA GLU A 142 -5.11 -9.36 8.31
C GLU A 142 -3.95 -9.41 7.29
N GLY A 143 -4.19 -9.05 6.02
CA GLY A 143 -3.18 -9.01 4.96
C GLY A 143 -2.40 -7.69 4.83
N ASP A 144 -2.61 -6.71 5.71
CA ASP A 144 -1.76 -5.50 5.77
C ASP A 144 -0.50 -5.86 6.58
N GLU A 145 0.23 -6.89 6.11
CA GLU A 145 1.62 -7.12 6.50
C GLU A 145 2.34 -5.80 6.25
N GLU A 146 2.86 -5.22 7.33
CA GLU A 146 3.66 -4.00 7.30
C GLU A 146 4.72 -4.15 6.21
N GLU A 147 4.48 -3.52 5.06
CA GLU A 147 5.50 -3.34 4.03
C GLU A 147 6.63 -2.59 4.72
N GLU A 148 7.66 -3.32 5.15
CA GLU A 148 8.91 -2.74 5.59
C GLU A 148 9.28 -1.70 4.53
N GLU A 149 9.53 -0.45 4.93
CA GLU A 149 10.00 0.62 4.05
C GLU A 149 11.40 0.25 3.51
N THR A 150 11.46 -0.75 2.64
CA THR A 150 12.71 -1.33 2.15
C THR A 150 13.32 -0.40 1.13
N GLU A 151 14.65 -0.46 1.03
CA GLU A 151 15.35 0.28 -0.03
C GLU A 151 14.96 -0.20 -1.43
N GLU A 152 14.42 -1.42 -1.55
CA GLU A 152 13.86 -1.98 -2.78
C GLU A 152 12.60 -1.22 -3.24
N LEU A 153 11.67 -0.93 -2.33
CA LEU A 153 10.48 -0.11 -2.65
C LEU A 153 10.89 1.29 -3.12
N VAL A 154 11.92 1.88 -2.49
CA VAL A 154 12.47 3.16 -2.93
C VAL A 154 13.04 3.06 -4.33
N SER A 155 13.82 2.02 -4.64
CA SER A 155 14.36 1.80 -5.99
C SER A 155 13.25 1.64 -7.02
N GLN A 156 12.24 0.82 -6.73
CA GLN A 156 11.10 0.57 -7.61
C GLN A 156 10.33 1.85 -7.94
N VAL A 157 10.11 2.72 -6.95
CA VAL A 157 9.42 4.00 -7.17
C VAL A 157 10.27 4.95 -8.01
N LEU A 158 11.59 4.97 -7.83
CA LEU A 158 12.48 5.78 -8.66
C LEU A 158 12.50 5.31 -10.12
N ASP A 159 12.46 4.00 -10.34
CA ASP A 159 12.33 3.39 -11.66
C ASP A 159 11.00 3.73 -12.32
N GLU A 160 9.88 3.66 -11.58
CA GLU A 160 8.54 4.05 -12.05
C GLU A 160 8.48 5.53 -12.48
N ILE A 161 9.19 6.40 -11.75
CA ILE A 161 9.28 7.83 -12.04
C ILE A 161 10.18 8.11 -13.27
N GLY A 162 10.99 7.12 -13.69
CA GLY A 162 11.94 7.21 -14.79
C GLY A 162 13.24 7.90 -14.38
N ILE A 163 13.62 7.83 -13.10
CA ILE A 163 14.92 8.28 -12.60
C ILE A 163 15.81 7.05 -12.56
N ASP A 164 16.34 6.71 -13.72
CA ASP A 164 17.25 5.59 -13.85
C ASP A 164 18.62 5.99 -13.26
N ILE A 165 18.87 5.55 -12.01
CA ILE A 165 20.10 5.78 -11.25
C ILE A 165 21.34 5.31 -12.04
N ASN A 166 21.16 4.38 -12.99
CA ASN A 166 22.24 3.81 -13.80
C ASN A 166 22.54 4.60 -15.09
N SER A 167 21.65 5.51 -15.51
CA SER A 167 21.79 6.19 -16.81
C SER A 167 22.90 7.26 -16.86
N GLU A 168 23.39 7.73 -15.71
CA GLU A 168 24.50 8.70 -15.63
C GLU A 168 25.87 8.05 -15.40
N LEU A 169 25.94 6.79 -14.94
CA LEU A 169 27.22 6.08 -14.79
C LEU A 169 27.82 5.65 -16.15
N VAL A 170 26.99 5.54 -17.19
CA VAL A 170 27.40 5.18 -18.56
C VAL A 170 27.80 6.41 -19.40
N LYS A 171 27.61 7.64 -18.88
CA LYS A 171 27.96 8.91 -19.55
C LYS A 171 29.17 9.61 -18.97
N ALA A 172 30.08 8.91 -18.30
CA ALA A 172 31.45 9.41 -18.16
C ALA A 172 32.18 9.17 -19.49
N PRO A 173 32.52 10.20 -20.28
CA PRO A 173 33.32 9.98 -21.47
C PRO A 173 34.69 9.51 -21.01
N ALA A 174 35.10 8.31 -21.44
CA ALA A 174 36.49 7.89 -21.48
C ALA A 174 37.23 8.80 -22.48
N THR A 175 37.40 10.07 -22.10
CA THR A 175 38.11 11.05 -22.90
C THR A 175 39.57 10.65 -22.84
N ALA A 176 40.00 10.00 -23.91
CA ALA A 176 41.38 9.68 -24.21
C ALA A 176 42.31 10.83 -23.81
N VAL A 177 43.17 10.57 -22.83
CA VAL A 177 44.27 11.47 -22.50
C VAL A 177 45.37 11.19 -23.53
N ALA A 178 45.21 11.75 -24.73
CA ALA A 178 46.29 11.87 -25.69
C ALA A 178 47.02 13.21 -25.43
N MET A 179 48.20 13.06 -24.82
CA MET A 179 49.40 13.91 -24.64
C MET A 179 49.43 15.36 -25.19
N PRO A 180 50.31 16.20 -24.59
CA PRO A 180 51.51 16.56 -25.36
C PRO A 180 52.83 16.55 -24.58
N VAL A 181 53.89 16.41 -25.39
CA VAL A 181 55.32 16.25 -25.11
C VAL A 181 55.99 17.58 -24.70
N ALA A 182 56.91 17.55 -23.71
CA ALA A 182 58.17 18.34 -23.74
C ALA A 182 59.20 17.97 -22.64
N ALA A 183 60.35 17.46 -23.12
CA ALA A 183 61.75 17.69 -22.70
C ALA A 183 62.30 17.28 -21.31
N GLY A 184 63.32 16.40 -21.31
CA GLY A 184 64.31 16.33 -20.23
C GLY A 184 65.24 15.11 -20.12
N LYS A 185 66.23 14.99 -21.03
CA LYS A 185 67.57 14.32 -20.92
C LYS A 185 67.72 12.85 -20.43
N ALA A 186 68.38 12.08 -21.30
CA ALA A 186 68.98 10.74 -21.16
C ALA A 186 70.29 10.74 -20.29
N PRO A 187 71.10 9.66 -20.18
CA PRO A 187 71.00 8.28 -20.72
C PRO A 187 71.44 7.14 -19.74
N VAL A 188 71.15 5.86 -20.06
CA VAL A 188 72.15 4.78 -20.32
C VAL A 188 71.46 3.44 -20.70
N GLN A 189 71.86 2.94 -21.88
CA GLN A 189 72.15 1.55 -22.35
C GLN A 189 71.28 0.35 -21.91
N ALA A 190 71.10 -0.72 -22.69
CA ALA A 190 71.13 -1.08 -24.12
C ALA A 190 71.10 -2.63 -24.12
N GLU A 191 70.12 -3.26 -24.78
CA GLU A 191 70.13 -4.61 -25.39
C GLU A 191 68.67 -4.95 -25.76
N ALA A 192 68.24 -4.77 -27.00
CA ALA A 192 68.42 -5.62 -28.19
C ALA A 192 67.39 -6.77 -28.29
N ALA A 193 66.39 -6.53 -29.16
CA ALA A 193 65.76 -7.44 -30.11
C ALA A 193 64.90 -8.64 -29.61
N GLY A 194 63.64 -8.66 -30.09
CA GLY A 194 63.01 -9.92 -30.54
C GLY A 194 61.61 -10.22 -29.99
N GLY A 195 60.61 -9.83 -30.77
CA GLY A 195 59.30 -10.47 -31.00
C GLY A 195 58.69 -11.53 -30.07
N MET A 196 57.37 -11.36 -29.91
CA MET A 196 56.31 -12.38 -29.90
C MET A 196 55.94 -13.05 -28.55
N ASP A 197 54.78 -12.62 -28.05
CA ASP A 197 53.65 -13.50 -27.67
C ASP A 197 53.95 -14.69 -26.72
N GLY A 198 53.98 -14.44 -25.41
CA GLY A 198 54.10 -15.53 -24.41
C GLY A 198 53.87 -15.18 -22.95
N GLY A 199 53.71 -13.89 -22.58
CA GLY A 199 53.75 -13.47 -21.17
C GLY A 199 52.48 -13.69 -20.34
N ILE A 200 51.35 -14.07 -20.93
CA ILE A 200 50.07 -14.19 -20.20
C ILE A 200 49.80 -15.66 -19.80
N ASP A 201 50.23 -16.62 -20.62
CA ASP A 201 49.96 -18.04 -20.35
C ASP A 201 50.84 -18.60 -19.20
N ASP A 202 52.10 -18.17 -19.08
CA ASP A 202 52.99 -18.62 -18.01
C ASP A 202 52.51 -18.18 -16.61
N ASP A 203 51.98 -16.96 -16.49
CA ASP A 203 51.42 -16.43 -15.23
C ASP A 203 50.09 -17.11 -14.85
N LEU A 204 49.31 -17.55 -15.85
CA LEU A 204 48.08 -18.31 -15.64
C LEU A 204 48.36 -19.77 -15.27
N GLN A 205 49.39 -20.39 -15.85
CA GLN A 205 49.82 -21.75 -15.50
C GLN A 205 50.40 -21.83 -14.09
N ALA A 206 51.19 -20.84 -13.67
CA ALA A 206 51.68 -20.76 -12.29
C ALA A 206 50.55 -20.62 -11.27
N ARG A 207 49.45 -19.94 -11.62
CA ARG A 207 48.25 -19.82 -10.78
C ARG A 207 47.43 -21.11 -10.72
N LEU A 208 47.36 -21.86 -11.82
CA LEU A 208 46.67 -23.16 -11.90
C LEU A 208 47.36 -24.25 -11.08
N ASP A 209 48.69 -24.29 -11.11
CA ASP A 209 49.47 -25.29 -10.35
C ASP A 209 49.42 -25.06 -8.84
N ASN A 210 49.26 -23.81 -8.40
CA ASN A 210 49.02 -23.50 -6.98
C ASN A 210 47.63 -23.93 -6.50
N LEU A 211 46.63 -23.97 -7.37
CA LEU A 211 45.28 -24.43 -7.03
C LEU A 211 45.15 -25.95 -7.02
N ARG A 212 46.03 -26.65 -7.76
CA ARG A 212 46.09 -28.12 -7.83
C ARG A 212 46.83 -28.79 -6.66
N LYS A 213 47.49 -27.99 -5.81
CA LYS A 213 48.25 -28.45 -4.65
C LYS A 213 47.54 -28.25 -3.30
N MET A 214 46.32 -27.71 -3.31
CA MET A 214 45.36 -27.79 -2.19
C MET A 214 44.43 -28.99 -2.40
#